data_AF-A0A9C7V0C6-F1
#
_entry.id   AF-A0A9C7V0C6-F1
#
_cell.length_a   1.000
_cell.length_b   1.000
_cell.length_c   1.000
_cell.angle_alpha   90.00
_cell.angle_beta   90.00
_cell.angle_gamma   90.00
#
_symmetry.space_group_name_H-M   'P 1'
#
loop_
_entity.id
_entity.type
_entity.pdbx_description
1 polymer ?
#
loop_
_entity_poly.entity_id
_entity_poly.type
_entity_poly.pdbx_seq_one_letter_code
_entity_poly.pdbx_strand_id
1 'polypeptide(L)' 'LGVDELHAYDLYAPIVSDIEVKIPFEQAKQEVYDSLAPMGEDYRAIFSQGIKDRWIDVYENEGKRSGAYSA' A
#
# COMPACT_ATOMS: atom_id res chain seq x y z
N LEU A 1 21.02 7.10 -11.67
CA LEU A 1 20.76 6.62 -13.05
C LEU A 1 21.92 6.93 -14.00
N GLY A 2 22.60 8.09 -13.89
CA GLY A 2 23.86 8.33 -14.61
C GLY A 2 23.73 8.30 -16.13
N VAL A 3 22.55 8.65 -16.63
CA VAL A 3 22.21 8.66 -18.06
C VAL A 3 22.41 10.06 -18.65
N ASP A 4 22.75 10.11 -19.93
CA ASP A 4 23.00 11.37 -20.66
C ASP A 4 21.69 12.08 -21.05
N GLU A 5 20.60 11.32 -21.27
CA GLU A 5 19.26 11.83 -21.58
C GLU A 5 18.19 11.05 -20.82
N LEU A 6 17.15 11.74 -20.37
CA LEU A 6 16.05 11.18 -19.58
C LEU A 6 14.86 10.81 -20.47
N HIS A 7 14.45 9.55 -20.44
CA HIS A 7 13.30 9.04 -21.17
C HIS A 7 12.11 8.76 -20.25
N ALA A 8 10.93 8.55 -20.83
CA ALA A 8 9.71 8.28 -20.07
C ALA A 8 9.79 7.03 -19.18
N TYR A 9 10.58 6.02 -19.57
CA TYR A 9 10.78 4.81 -18.77
C TYR A 9 11.73 5.03 -17.58
N ASP A 10 12.62 6.03 -17.65
CA ASP A 10 13.54 6.36 -16.55
C ASP A 10 12.80 6.98 -15.36
N LEU A 11 11.59 7.53 -15.58
CA LEU A 11 10.73 8.09 -14.53
C LEU A 11 10.29 7.04 -13.48
N TYR A 12 10.31 5.76 -13.85
CA TYR A 12 9.90 4.66 -12.97
C TYR A 12 11.09 3.85 -12.47
N ALA A 13 12.32 4.18 -12.90
CA ALA A 13 13.51 3.51 -12.43
C ALA A 13 13.80 3.91 -10.96
N PRO A 14 14.08 2.94 -10.07
CA PRO A 14 14.42 3.23 -8.69
C PRO A 14 15.66 4.13 -8.58
N ILE A 15 15.58 5.16 -7.73
CA ILE A 15 16.72 6.04 -7.45
C ILE A 15 17.76 5.33 -6.57
N VAL A 16 17.29 4.43 -5.70
CA VAL A 16 18.10 3.60 -4.81
C VAL A 16 17.98 2.15 -5.27
N SER A 17 19.11 1.43 -5.35
CA SER A 17 19.11 0.01 -5.71
C SER A 17 18.51 -0.86 -4.60
N ASP A 18 18.01 -2.04 -4.98
CA ASP A 18 17.71 -3.15 -4.06
C ASP A 18 16.61 -2.91 -3.00
N ILE A 19 15.60 -2.10 -3.33
CA ILE A 19 14.40 -1.96 -2.48
C ILE A 19 13.35 -2.99 -2.93
N GLU A 20 13.52 -4.24 -2.51
CA GLU A 20 12.43 -5.23 -2.52
C GLU A 20 12.00 -5.50 -1.08
N VAL A 21 11.02 -4.73 -0.59
CA VAL A 21 10.43 -4.94 0.74
C VAL A 21 9.19 -5.79 0.60
N LYS A 22 9.26 -7.04 1.09
CA LYS A 22 8.08 -7.91 1.20
C LYS A 22 7.43 -7.66 2.56
N ILE A 23 6.28 -6.99 2.57
CA ILE A 23 5.49 -6.75 3.77
C ILE A 23 4.30 -7.71 3.76
N PRO A 24 4.21 -8.66 4.69
CA PRO A 24 3.01 -9.48 4.87
C PRO A 24 1.80 -8.61 5.17
N PHE A 25 0.62 -9.00 4.67
CA PHE A 25 -0.60 -8.20 4.84
C PHE A 25 -0.93 -7.91 6.32
N GLU A 26 -0.68 -8.86 7.22
CA GLU A 26 -0.86 -8.66 8.67
C GLU A 26 0.06 -7.57 9.23
N GLN A 27 1.31 -7.53 8.80
CA GLN A 27 2.24 -6.47 9.17
C GLN A 27 1.79 -5.12 8.61
N ALA A 28 1.35 -5.08 7.35
CA ALA A 28 0.86 -3.86 6.72
C ALA A 28 -0.35 -3.26 7.46
N LYS A 29 -1.29 -4.10 7.91
CA LYS A 29 -2.44 -3.63 8.72
C LYS A 29 -2.00 -2.96 10.02
N GLN A 30 -1.03 -3.55 10.71
CA GLN A 30 -0.51 -3.00 11.96
C GLN A 30 0.24 -1.69 11.72
N GLU A 31 1.12 -1.64 10.71
CA GLU A 31 1.86 -0.43 10.36
C GLU A 31 0.95 0.72 9.96
N VAL A 32 -0.12 0.45 9.20
CA VAL A 32 -1.13 1.48 8.88
C VAL A 32 -1.86 1.92 10.14
N TYR A 33 -2.34 1.00 10.97
CA TYR A 33 -2.98 1.35 12.25
C TYR A 33 -2.08 2.25 13.13
N ASP A 34 -0.79 1.94 13.22
CA ASP A 34 0.21 2.71 13.97
C ASP A 34 0.47 4.09 13.36
N SER A 35 0.56 4.16 12.04
CA SER A 35 0.73 5.41 11.30
C SER A 35 -0.46 6.36 11.45
N LEU A 36 -1.66 5.83 11.75
CA LEU A 36 -2.89 6.59 11.95
C LEU A 36 -3.02 7.19 13.37
N ALA A 37 -2.07 6.97 14.27
CA ALA A 37 -2.09 7.55 15.62
C ALA A 37 -2.35 9.07 15.67
N PRO A 38 -1.81 9.91 14.77
CA PRO A 38 -2.08 11.36 14.78
C PRO A 38 -3.54 11.73 14.49
N MET A 39 -4.33 10.83 13.92
CA MET A 39 -5.75 11.06 13.61
C MET A 39 -6.68 10.77 14.80
N GLY A 40 -6.13 10.27 15.90
CA GLY A 40 -6.88 9.95 17.12
C GLY A 40 -7.54 8.57 17.10
N GLU A 41 -8.02 8.17 18.29
CA GLU A 41 -8.55 6.83 18.52
C GLU A 41 -9.86 6.55 17.78
N ASP A 42 -10.70 7.56 17.58
CA ASP A 42 -11.95 7.40 16.83
C ASP A 42 -11.69 6.96 15.38
N TYR A 43 -10.67 7.53 14.74
CA TYR A 43 -10.29 7.14 13.37
C TYR A 43 -9.71 5.73 13.32
N ARG A 44 -8.85 5.41 14.29
CA ARG A 44 -8.25 4.08 14.45
C ARG A 44 -9.31 3.00 14.74
N ALA A 45 -10.38 3.35 15.45
CA ALA A 45 -11.52 2.46 15.68
C ALA A 45 -12.26 2.14 14.38
N ILE A 46 -12.51 3.15 13.52
CA ILE A 46 -13.13 2.94 12.20
C ILE A 46 -12.25 2.05 11.32
N PHE A 47 -10.94 2.31 11.28
CA PHE A 47 -10.00 1.47 10.54
C PHE A 47 -10.04 0.01 11.02
N SER A 48 -9.98 -0.19 12.34
CA SER A 48 -10.03 -1.53 12.95
C SER A 48 -11.33 -2.26 12.65
N GLN A 49 -12.45 -1.53 12.66
CA GLN A 49 -13.74 -2.06 12.24
C GLN A 49 -13.71 -2.51 10.79
N GLY A 50 -13.21 -1.68 9.86
CA GLY A 50 -13.14 -2.05 8.44
C GLY A 50 -12.28 -3.29 8.17
N ILE A 51 -11.19 -3.47 8.92
CA ILE A 51 -10.39 -4.70 8.87
C ILE A 51 -11.20 -5.92 9.34
N LYS A 52 -11.87 -5.81 10.49
CA LYS A 52 -12.66 -6.90 11.08
C LYS A 52 -13.86 -7.28 10.21
N ASP A 53 -14.54 -6.28 9.67
CA ASP A 53 -15.74 -6.41 8.84
C ASP A 53 -15.41 -6.73 7.37
N ARG A 54 -14.13 -6.98 7.06
CA ARG A 54 -13.62 -7.43 5.76
C ARG A 54 -13.92 -6.47 4.61
N TRP A 55 -13.77 -5.16 4.83
CA TRP A 55 -13.93 -4.14 3.77
C TRP A 55 -12.86 -4.23 2.68
N ILE A 56 -11.76 -4.94 2.93
CA ILE A 56 -10.63 -5.06 2.01
C ILE A 56 -10.66 -6.44 1.35
N ASP A 57 -10.84 -6.46 0.03
CA ASP A 57 -10.60 -7.64 -0.80
C ASP A 57 -9.15 -7.62 -1.33
N VAL A 58 -8.25 -8.32 -0.64
CA VAL A 58 -6.79 -8.15 -0.75
C VAL A 58 -6.16 -8.88 -1.94
N TYR A 59 -6.48 -10.17 -2.09
CA TYR A 59 -5.72 -11.04 -2.98
C TYR A 59 -6.22 -10.94 -4.42
N GLU A 60 -5.30 -11.06 -5.38
CA GLU A 60 -5.64 -11.16 -6.79
C GLU A 60 -6.41 -12.47 -7.06
N ASN A 61 -7.37 -12.40 -7.98
CA ASN A 61 -8.08 -13.57 -8.48
C ASN A 61 -8.47 -13.36 -9.95
N GLU A 62 -8.78 -14.46 -10.65
CA GLU A 62 -9.13 -14.42 -12.07
C GLU A 62 -10.37 -13.56 -12.31
N GLY A 63 -10.26 -12.57 -13.20
CA GLY A 63 -11.33 -11.64 -13.51
C GLY A 63 -11.48 -10.46 -12.53
N LYS A 64 -10.67 -10.39 -11.46
CA LYS A 64 -10.62 -9.21 -10.59
C LYS A 64 -10.13 -7.99 -11.38
N ARG A 65 -10.75 -6.84 -11.14
CA ARG A 65 -10.30 -5.57 -11.72
C ARG A 65 -8.90 -5.21 -11.20
N SER A 66 -8.03 -4.77 -12.10
CA SER A 66 -6.68 -4.33 -11.77
C SER A 66 -6.65 -3.02 -10.97
N GLY A 67 -5.58 -2.83 -10.21
CA GLY A 67 -5.38 -1.66 -9.35
C GLY A 67 -6.11 -1.76 -8.01
N ALA A 68 -6.42 -0.62 -7.41
CA ALA A 68 -7.16 -0.50 -6.16
C ALA A 68 -8.09 0.71 -6.21
N TYR A 69 -9.23 0.65 -5.51
CA TYR A 69 -10.20 1.74 -5.41
C TYR A 69 -10.96 1.68 -4.07
N SER A 70 -11.63 2.77 -3.72
CA SER A 70 -12.62 2.85 -2.64
C SER A 70 -13.96 3.25 -3.25
N ALA A 71 -15.06 2.67 -2.77
CA ALA A 71 -16.41 2.88 -3.30
C ALA A 71 -17.42 3.08 -2.16
#